data_AF-A0A6H1U7G3-F1
#
_entry.id   AF-A0A6H1U7G3-F1
#
_cell.length_a   1.000
_cell.length_b   1.000
_cell.length_c   1.000
_cell.angle_alpha   90.00
_cell.angle_beta   90.00
_cell.angle_gamma   90.00
#
_symmetry.space_group_name_H-M   'P 1'
#
loop_
_entity.id
_entity.type
_entity.pdbx_description
1 polymer ?
#
loop_
_entity_poly.entity_id
_entity_poly.type
_entity_poly.pdbx_seq_one_letter_code
_entity_poly.pdbx_strand_id
1 'polypeptide(L)'
;MILKTKEISALRGRRLKKRVKKCLNLKKINLHGFIYYSRLHYFMYLEKIIVDRKILVCFLNTERGSVFSLKKWFETFSTKSY
;
A
#
# COMPACT_ATOMS: atom_id res chain seq x y z
N MET A 1 29.76 22.07 17.11
CA MET A 1 28.81 22.30 15.99
C MET A 1 28.59 21.06 15.08
N ILE A 2 29.54 20.11 15.02
CA ILE A 2 29.50 18.90 14.16
C ILE A 2 28.43 17.86 14.57
N LEU A 3 28.03 17.81 15.84
CA LEU A 3 27.00 16.86 16.31
C LEU A 3 25.59 17.19 15.75
N LYS A 4 25.24 18.48 15.65
CA LYS A 4 23.96 18.94 15.10
C LYS A 4 23.78 18.55 13.62
N THR A 5 24.86 18.56 12.83
CA THR A 5 24.78 18.21 11.40
C THR A 5 24.56 16.70 11.20
N LYS A 6 25.14 15.85 12.05
CA LYS A 6 24.88 14.40 12.07
C LYS A 6 23.44 14.07 12.48
N GLU A 7 22.87 14.80 13.43
CA GLU A 7 21.47 14.62 13.82
C GLU A 7 20.48 15.06 12.73
N ILE A 8 20.75 16.20 12.08
CA ILE A 8 19.94 16.70 10.96
C ILE A 8 20.00 15.73 9.76
N SER A 9 21.18 15.19 9.44
CA SER A 9 21.34 14.22 8.36
C SER A 9 20.64 12.89 8.69
N ALA A 10 20.71 12.41 9.94
CA ALA A 10 19.98 11.24 10.40
C ALA A 10 18.46 11.43 10.31
N LEU A 11 17.94 12.60 10.69
CA LEU A 11 16.51 12.92 10.57
C LEU A 11 16.06 12.97 9.11
N ARG A 12 16.83 13.59 8.21
CA ARG A 12 16.57 13.57 6.77
C ARG A 12 16.58 12.15 6.22
N GLY A 13 17.55 11.33 6.61
CA GLY A 13 17.65 9.92 6.23
C GLY A 13 16.45 9.10 6.69
N ARG A 14 15.98 9.29 7.93
CA ARG A 14 14.77 8.63 8.45
C ARG A 14 13.52 9.03 7.65
N ARG A 15 13.35 10.32 7.33
CA ARG A 15 12.23 10.82 6.50
C ARG A 15 12.26 10.22 5.09
N LEU A 16 13.44 10.17 4.46
CA LEU A 16 13.62 9.57 3.13
C LEU A 16 13.30 8.07 3.15
N LYS A 17 13.83 7.31 4.12
CA LYS A 17 13.54 5.87 4.28
C LYS A 17 12.02 5.61 4.40
N LYS A 18 11.29 6.44 5.15
CA LYS A 18 9.82 6.35 5.25
C LYS A 18 9.14 6.56 3.90
N ARG A 19 9.56 7.57 3.12
CA ARG A 19 9.02 7.84 1.77
C ARG A 19 9.30 6.69 0.80
N VAL A 20 10.54 6.21 0.76
CA VAL A 20 10.94 5.08 -0.09
C VAL A 20 10.14 3.82 0.24
N LYS A 21 10.00 3.50 1.53
CA LYS A 21 9.18 2.35 1.98
C LYS A 21 7.71 2.50 1.55
N LYS A 22 7.15 3.72 1.62
CA LYS A 22 5.79 4.00 1.14
C LYS A 22 5.66 3.76 -0.36
N CYS A 23 6.61 4.23 -1.17
CA CYS A 23 6.62 4.00 -2.61
C CYS A 23 6.78 2.53 -2.99
N LEU A 24 7.65 1.79 -2.29
CA LEU A 24 7.82 0.35 -2.52
C LEU A 24 6.55 -0.43 -2.21
N ASN A 25 5.87 -0.10 -1.10
CA ASN A 25 4.60 -0.72 -0.75
C ASN A 25 3.51 -0.47 -1.81
N LEU A 26 3.44 0.74 -2.36
CA LEU A 26 2.51 1.06 -3.45
C LEU A 26 2.82 0.25 -4.72
N LYS A 27 4.09 0.17 -5.11
CA LYS A 27 4.52 -0.65 -6.26
C LYS A 27 4.12 -2.11 -6.08
N LYS A 28 4.35 -2.68 -4.89
CA LYS A 28 3.95 -4.07 -4.58
C LYS A 28 2.46 -4.30 -4.76
N ILE A 29 1.61 -3.38 -4.28
CA ILE A 29 0.16 -3.50 -4.43
C ILE A 29 -0.24 -3.46 -5.91
N ASN A 30 0.34 -2.54 -6.68
CA ASN A 30 0.04 -2.45 -8.11
C ASN A 30 0.49 -3.72 -8.89
N LEU A 31 1.59 -4.35 -8.48
CA LEU A 31 2.07 -5.61 -9.08
C LEU A 31 1.13 -6.80 -8.86
N HIS A 32 0.29 -6.76 -7.81
CA HIS A 32 -0.71 -7.80 -7.53
C HIS A 32 -1.98 -7.68 -8.41
N GLY A 33 -1.95 -6.85 -9.45
CA GLY A 33 -3.05 -6.71 -10.41
C GLY A 33 -4.16 -5.76 -9.98
N PHE A 34 -3.98 -5.04 -8.87
CA PHE A 34 -4.81 -3.89 -8.55
C PHE A 34 -4.33 -2.71 -9.39
N ILE A 35 -4.98 -2.48 -10.54
CA ILE A 35 -4.60 -1.53 -11.60
C ILE A 35 -4.14 -0.17 -11.02
N TYR A 36 -4.78 0.30 -9.95
CA TYR A 36 -4.29 1.42 -9.14
C TYR A 36 -4.63 1.25 -7.66
N TYR A 37 -3.64 1.47 -6.77
CA TYR A 37 -3.88 1.56 -5.32
C TYR A 37 -4.99 2.55 -4.94
N SER A 38 -5.15 3.65 -5.68
CA SER A 38 -6.22 4.63 -5.43
C SER A 38 -7.61 4.01 -5.59
N ARG A 39 -7.82 3.19 -6.63
CA ARG A 39 -9.09 2.48 -6.85
C ARG A 39 -9.31 1.41 -5.79
N LEU A 40 -8.27 0.64 -5.44
CA LEU A 40 -8.35 -0.33 -4.34
C LEU A 40 -8.70 0.34 -3.01
N HIS A 41 -8.07 1.49 -2.72
CA HIS A 41 -8.34 2.25 -1.51
C HIS A 41 -9.77 2.79 -1.47
N TYR A 42 -10.29 3.25 -2.61
CA TYR A 42 -11.68 3.68 -2.74
C TYR A 42 -12.67 2.53 -2.52
N PHE A 43 -12.41 1.37 -3.14
CA PHE A 43 -13.17 0.15 -2.90
C PHE A 43 -13.17 -0.24 -1.42
N MET A 44 -11.99 -0.29 -0.78
CA MET A 44 -11.87 -0.61 0.65
C MET A 44 -12.62 0.38 1.52
N TYR A 45 -12.63 1.67 1.17
CA TYR A 45 -13.40 2.68 1.88
C TYR A 45 -14.92 2.41 1.78
N LEU A 46 -15.44 2.11 0.60
CA LEU A 46 -16.86 1.81 0.40
C LEU A 46 -17.31 0.53 1.10
N GLU A 47 -16.46 -0.50 1.05
CA GLU A 47 -16.70 -1.78 1.74
C GLU A 47 -16.38 -1.71 3.25
N LYS A 48 -16.05 -0.53 3.78
CA LYS A 48 -15.70 -0.29 5.20
C LYS A 48 -14.56 -1.17 5.72
N ILE A 49 -13.62 -1.52 4.86
CA ILE A 49 -12.44 -2.32 5.18
C ILE A 49 -11.34 -1.38 5.70
N ILE A 50 -11.13 -1.38 7.02
CA ILE A 50 -10.08 -0.58 7.67
C ILE A 50 -8.83 -1.43 7.84
N VAL A 51 -7.86 -1.28 6.93
CA VAL A 51 -6.59 -2.02 6.97
C VAL A 51 -5.40 -1.08 6.76
N ASP A 52 -4.40 -1.18 7.64
CA ASP A 52 -3.13 -0.48 7.45
C ASP A 52 -2.41 -1.00 6.21
N ARG A 53 -1.79 -0.09 5.45
CA ARG A 53 -1.09 -0.43 4.21
C ARG A 53 0.00 -1.50 4.39
N LYS A 54 0.68 -1.55 5.55
CA LYS A 54 1.70 -2.59 5.82
C LYS A 54 1.06 -3.97 5.95
N ILE A 55 -0.08 -4.04 6.64
CA ILE A 55 -0.84 -5.28 6.81
C ILE A 55 -1.36 -5.73 5.45
N LEU A 56 -1.91 -4.81 4.65
CA LEU A 56 -2.34 -5.10 3.29
C LEU A 56 -1.20 -5.67 2.44
N VAL A 57 -0.02 -5.03 2.44
CA VAL A 57 1.13 -5.54 1.68
C VAL A 57 1.58 -6.91 2.18
N CYS A 58 1.54 -7.15 3.49
CA CYS A 58 1.88 -8.45 4.08
C CYS A 58 0.91 -9.52 3.59
N PHE A 59 -0.40 -9.28 3.78
CA PHE A 59 -1.49 -10.12 3.31
C PHE A 59 -1.38 -10.43 1.81
N LEU A 60 -1.12 -9.42 0.98
CA LEU A 60 -0.96 -9.61 -0.47
C LEU A 60 0.21 -10.54 -0.84
N ASN A 61 1.25 -10.60 -0.01
CA ASN A 61 2.43 -11.44 -0.28
C ASN A 61 2.31 -12.85 0.30
N THR A 62 1.55 -13.03 1.39
CA THR A 62 1.48 -14.31 2.11
C THR A 62 0.23 -15.12 1.76
N GLU A 63 -0.93 -14.46 1.59
CA GLU A 63 -2.24 -15.13 1.51
C GLU A 63 -2.76 -15.21 0.07
N ARG A 64 -2.09 -15.98 -0.81
CA ARG A 64 -2.43 -16.03 -2.25
C ARG A 64 -3.91 -16.34 -2.53
N GLY A 65 -4.52 -17.26 -1.77
CA GLY A 65 -5.93 -17.62 -1.93
C GLY A 65 -6.88 -16.46 -1.58
N SER A 66 -6.62 -15.79 -0.46
CA SER A 66 -7.40 -14.62 -0.04
C SER A 66 -7.21 -13.44 -0.98
N VAL A 67 -6.02 -13.27 -1.55
CA VAL A 67 -5.73 -12.27 -2.58
C VAL A 67 -6.55 -12.50 -3.83
N PHE A 68 -6.69 -13.76 -4.28
CA PHE A 68 -7.52 -14.10 -5.43
C PHE A 68 -8.97 -13.69 -5.20
N SER A 69 -9.54 -14.03 -4.04
CA SER A 69 -10.91 -13.66 -3.68
C SER A 69 -11.09 -12.14 -3.60
N LEU A 70 -10.14 -11.43 -2.98
CA LEU A 70 -10.15 -9.96 -2.91
C LEU A 70 -10.10 -9.33 -4.30
N LYS A 71 -9.29 -9.89 -5.21
CA LYS A 71 -9.17 -9.41 -6.59
C LYS A 71 -10.48 -9.60 -7.36
N LYS A 72 -11.10 -10.78 -7.27
CA LYS A 72 -12.39 -11.06 -7.92
C LYS A 72 -13.49 -10.13 -7.39
N TRP A 73 -13.50 -9.87 -6.08
CA TRP A 73 -14.43 -8.93 -5.48
C TRP A 73 -14.21 -7.51 -5.99
N PHE A 74 -12.96 -7.05 -6.02
CA PHE A 74 -12.58 -5.74 -6.56
C PHE A 74 -12.93 -5.58 -8.05
N GLU A 75 -12.74 -6.62 -8.86
CA GLU A 75 -13.13 -6.63 -10.28
C GLU A 75 -14.65 -6.52 -10.43
N THR A 76 -15.42 -7.27 -9.64
CA THR A 76 -16.89 -7.20 -9.63
C THR A 76 -17.40 -5.82 -9.20
N PHE A 77 -16.71 -5.17 -8.26
CA PHE A 77 -17.01 -3.80 -7.88
C PHE A 77 -16.71 -2.81 -9.02
N SER A 78 -15.58 -3.02 -9.72
CA SER A 78 -15.13 -2.14 -10.80
C SER A 78 -16.04 -2.22 -12.03
N THR A 79 -16.64 -3.38 -12.32
CA THR A 79 -17.61 -3.56 -13.42
C THR A 79 -18.99 -2.98 -13.12
N LYS A 80 -19.40 -2.89 -11.85
CA LYS A 80 -20.67 -2.26 -11.44
C LYS A 80 -20.65 -0.73 -11.47
N SER A 81 -19.47 -0.13 -11.54
CA SER A 81 -19.29 1.33 -11.50
C SER A 81 -19.31 1.99 -12.89
N TYR A 82 -19.68 1.23 -13.92
CA TYR A 82 -19.89 1.66 -15.31
C TYR A 82 -21.32 1.35 -15.76
#